data_AF-A0A814DUK2-F1
#
_entry.id   AF-A0A814DUK2-F1
#
_cell.length_a   1.000
_cell.length_b   1.000
_cell.length_c   1.000
_cell.angle_alpha   90.00
_cell.angle_beta   90.00
_cell.angle_gamma   90.00
#
_symmetry.space_group_name_H-M   'P 1'
#
loop_
_entity.id
_entity.type
_entity.pdbx_description
1 polymer ?
#
loop_
_entity_poly.entity_id
_entity_poly.type
_entity_poly.pdbx_seq_one_letter_code
_entity_poly.pdbx_strand_id
1 'polypeptide(L)'
;MTKDRDIYENINNKSSLITESIYRNPVFDDHYEDTTNLPLLNNSSSSNNTEQSPYEEVAVNISNKDDSTILCLTVRSIFIGILLTCVMAFMSQFFAFRTSPLDLDIGIIILLAYMLGKLMSKILPERIFHITLNPGPFTYKEHAMITIMAASGTHTYQGIETLIIQRLYYKYHLSHVNSVLFLIIMHFIAISISGILKRYLIWPSFMIWPKALMGCSLIRTLINEDEFSNNNSRWKMSRSKFFWLIVLFQFFWYWFPGYIFPLLSFISLICFMAPKNIILSQVTGAYGLGLGTIELDWNAWVSYLDSPILVPFWAHVNIFAGFIVVVWIITPIIYYLNIWDSQKMPIISNRAFDKDGYFFNMTKILTEDFHVNKTAYEIYGN
;
A
#
# COMPACT_ATOMS: atom_id res chain seq x y z
N MET A 1 28.86 -23.38 -41.78
CA MET A 1 27.47 -22.99 -41.43
C MET A 1 26.70 -24.05 -40.63
N THR A 2 27.08 -25.34 -40.65
CA THR A 2 26.45 -26.38 -39.81
C THR A 2 27.09 -26.53 -38.42
N LYS A 3 28.40 -26.26 -38.27
CA LYS A 3 29.12 -26.45 -37.00
C LYS A 3 28.83 -25.41 -35.92
N ASP A 4 28.40 -24.20 -36.29
CA ASP A 4 28.07 -23.14 -35.33
C ASP A 4 26.67 -23.31 -34.72
N ARG A 5 25.71 -23.90 -35.47
CA ARG A 5 24.35 -24.17 -34.96
C ARG A 5 24.37 -25.17 -33.80
N ASP A 6 25.19 -26.21 -33.90
CA ASP A 6 25.31 -27.24 -32.86
C ASP A 6 25.91 -26.70 -31.55
N ILE A 7 26.71 -25.62 -31.63
CA ILE A 7 27.28 -24.94 -30.47
C ILE A 7 26.22 -24.06 -29.79
N TYR A 8 25.40 -23.34 -30.56
CA TYR A 8 24.29 -22.54 -30.02
C TYR A 8 23.18 -23.40 -29.40
N GLU A 9 22.85 -24.55 -29.97
CA GLU A 9 21.87 -25.48 -29.37
C GLU A 9 22.40 -26.14 -28.09
N ASN A 10 23.70 -26.50 -28.04
CA ASN A 10 24.30 -27.02 -26.80
C ASN A 10 24.38 -25.98 -25.68
N ILE A 11 24.63 -24.71 -25.99
CA ILE A 11 24.65 -23.63 -24.99
C ILE A 11 23.23 -23.37 -24.44
N ASN A 12 22.20 -23.42 -25.29
CA ASN A 12 20.81 -23.27 -24.86
C ASN A 12 20.30 -24.45 -24.03
N ASN A 13 20.71 -25.68 -24.35
CA ASN A 13 20.36 -26.85 -23.52
C ASN A 13 21.13 -26.86 -22.20
N LYS A 14 22.38 -26.36 -22.18
CA LYS A 14 23.14 -26.27 -20.93
C LYS A 14 22.65 -25.12 -20.04
N SER A 15 22.19 -24.01 -20.63
CA SER A 15 21.58 -22.91 -19.87
C SER A 15 20.19 -23.27 -19.33
N SER A 16 19.37 -24.04 -20.07
CA SER A 16 18.09 -24.55 -19.57
C SER A 16 18.27 -25.54 -18.42
N LEU A 17 19.25 -26.45 -18.50
CA LEU A 17 19.58 -27.39 -17.42
C LEU A 17 20.15 -26.68 -16.17
N ILE A 18 20.96 -25.64 -16.34
CA ILE A 18 21.44 -24.81 -15.21
C ILE A 18 20.26 -24.05 -14.60
N THR A 19 19.34 -23.54 -15.42
CA THR A 19 18.14 -22.84 -14.97
C THR A 19 17.22 -23.78 -14.17
N GLU A 20 16.96 -25.00 -14.64
CA GLU A 20 16.20 -26.02 -13.88
C GLU A 20 16.89 -26.41 -12.57
N SER A 21 18.23 -26.48 -12.53
CA SER A 21 18.97 -26.80 -11.31
C SER A 21 18.92 -25.70 -10.26
N ILE A 22 18.78 -24.44 -10.67
CA ILE A 22 18.63 -23.27 -9.78
C ILE A 22 17.20 -23.15 -9.24
N TYR A 23 16.19 -23.69 -9.96
CA TYR A 23 14.80 -23.72 -9.53
C TYR A 23 14.44 -24.89 -8.59
N ARG A 24 15.36 -25.84 -8.33
CA ARG A 24 15.22 -26.75 -7.19
C ARG A 24 15.60 -26.02 -5.90
N ASN A 25 14.60 -25.63 -5.12
CA ASN A 25 14.78 -25.23 -3.73
C ASN A 25 15.51 -26.34 -2.94
N PRO A 26 16.66 -26.09 -2.31
CA PRO A 26 17.37 -27.10 -1.51
C PRO A 26 16.97 -27.10 -0.03
N VAL A 27 15.75 -26.64 0.34
CA VAL A 27 15.37 -26.43 1.76
C VAL A 27 14.08 -27.15 2.19
N PHE A 28 13.55 -28.06 1.37
CA PHE A 28 12.42 -28.90 1.78
C PHE A 28 12.60 -30.35 1.32
N ASP A 29 13.66 -30.99 1.80
CA ASP A 29 13.68 -32.44 1.98
C ASP A 29 13.64 -32.67 3.49
N ASP A 30 12.44 -32.89 4.04
CA ASP A 30 12.24 -33.79 5.18
C ASP A 30 10.74 -34.06 5.39
N HIS A 31 10.41 -35.36 5.41
CA HIS A 31 9.13 -36.00 5.75
C HIS A 31 7.96 -35.93 4.76
N TYR A 32 8.06 -36.73 3.69
CA TYR A 32 6.90 -37.43 3.13
C TYR A 32 6.88 -38.86 3.70
N GLU A 33 6.04 -39.11 4.71
CA GLU A 33 5.67 -40.48 5.07
C GLU A 33 4.64 -41.01 4.08
N ASP A 34 4.91 -42.22 3.57
CA ASP A 34 4.05 -43.02 2.73
C ASP A 34 2.66 -43.22 3.34
N THR A 35 1.64 -42.57 2.78
CA THR A 35 0.26 -43.08 2.85
C THR A 35 -0.16 -43.56 1.48
N THR A 36 0.28 -44.77 1.15
CA THR A 36 -0.39 -45.61 0.15
C THR A 36 -1.79 -45.96 0.66
N ASN A 37 -2.78 -45.91 -0.25
CA ASN A 37 -4.20 -46.27 -0.12
C ASN A 37 -5.22 -45.11 -0.03
N LEU A 38 -5.43 -44.41 -1.15
CA LEU A 38 -6.73 -43.81 -1.49
C LEU A 38 -7.06 -44.18 -2.95
N PRO A 39 -8.30 -44.63 -3.25
CA PRO A 39 -8.62 -45.27 -4.52
C PRO A 39 -8.78 -44.24 -5.64
N LEU A 40 -7.98 -44.42 -6.70
CA LEU A 40 -8.26 -44.10 -8.11
C LEU A 40 -9.25 -42.93 -8.35
N LEU A 41 -8.78 -41.70 -8.17
CA LEU A 41 -9.34 -40.55 -8.88
C LEU A 41 -8.70 -40.49 -10.27
N ASN A 42 -9.55 -40.68 -11.28
CA ASN A 42 -9.29 -40.63 -12.71
C ASN A 42 -8.11 -39.74 -13.14
N ASN A 43 -7.24 -40.33 -13.96
CA ASN A 43 -6.10 -39.75 -14.69
C ASN A 43 -6.48 -38.68 -15.75
N SER A 44 -7.38 -37.76 -15.43
CA SER A 44 -7.72 -36.61 -16.28
C SER A 44 -7.56 -35.25 -15.59
N SER A 45 -7.10 -35.21 -14.33
CA SER A 45 -6.88 -33.99 -13.55
C SER A 45 -5.40 -33.59 -13.40
N SER A 46 -4.45 -34.44 -13.80
CA SER A 46 -3.02 -34.16 -13.63
C SER A 46 -2.43 -33.16 -14.62
N SER A 47 -3.08 -32.89 -15.76
CA SER A 47 -2.63 -31.89 -16.74
C SER A 47 -3.18 -30.48 -16.50
N ASN A 48 -4.21 -30.32 -15.65
CA ASN A 48 -4.77 -29.00 -15.33
C ASN A 48 -4.10 -28.33 -14.12
N ASN A 49 -3.37 -29.10 -13.31
CA ASN A 49 -2.69 -28.58 -12.11
C ASN A 49 -1.29 -28.00 -12.42
N THR A 50 -0.75 -28.20 -13.62
CA THR A 50 0.60 -27.71 -13.99
C THR A 50 0.64 -26.24 -14.42
N GLU A 51 -0.50 -25.66 -14.81
CA GLU A 51 -0.60 -24.23 -15.20
C GLU A 51 -1.11 -23.32 -14.07
N GLN A 52 -1.50 -23.90 -12.93
CA GLN A 52 -1.97 -23.14 -11.77
C GLN A 52 -0.82 -22.63 -10.93
N SER A 53 -0.98 -21.42 -10.38
CA SER A 53 0.03 -20.86 -9.49
C SER A 53 0.31 -21.82 -8.33
N PRO A 54 1.59 -22.04 -7.95
CA PRO A 54 1.94 -22.87 -6.79
C PRO A 54 1.45 -22.25 -5.47
N TYR A 55 1.15 -20.96 -5.46
CA TYR A 55 0.62 -20.26 -4.30
C TYR A 55 -0.91 -20.28 -4.30
N GLU A 56 -1.48 -20.86 -3.25
CA GLU A 56 -2.93 -21.01 -3.10
C GLU A 56 -3.63 -19.64 -3.11
N GLU A 57 -3.02 -18.61 -2.51
CA GLU A 57 -3.60 -17.27 -2.45
C GLU A 57 -3.74 -16.65 -3.85
N VAL A 58 -2.83 -16.96 -4.77
CA VAL A 58 -2.90 -16.49 -6.16
C VAL A 58 -3.92 -17.33 -6.93
N ALA A 59 -3.85 -18.65 -6.78
CA ALA A 59 -4.69 -19.63 -7.45
C ALA A 59 -6.20 -19.44 -7.18
N VAL A 60 -6.56 -19.01 -5.97
CA VAL A 60 -7.96 -18.79 -5.58
C VAL A 60 -8.50 -17.45 -6.12
N ASN A 61 -7.65 -16.43 -6.21
CA ASN A 61 -8.08 -15.08 -6.58
C ASN A 61 -8.06 -14.82 -8.08
N ILE A 62 -7.13 -15.43 -8.82
CA ILE A 62 -6.87 -15.14 -10.24
C ILE A 62 -7.13 -16.39 -11.08
N SER A 63 -7.73 -16.20 -12.27
CA SER A 63 -7.90 -17.26 -13.25
C SER A 63 -6.62 -17.38 -14.09
N ASN A 64 -6.16 -18.60 -14.36
CA ASN A 64 -5.02 -18.83 -15.26
C ASN A 64 -5.36 -18.58 -16.73
N LYS A 65 -6.66 -18.56 -17.04
CA LYS A 65 -7.15 -18.32 -18.40
C LYS A 65 -7.42 -16.83 -18.57
N ASP A 66 -6.73 -16.23 -19.53
CA ASP A 66 -7.04 -14.88 -20.02
C ASP A 66 -7.71 -14.96 -21.39
N ASP A 67 -8.72 -14.10 -21.60
CA ASP A 67 -9.37 -13.91 -22.89
C ASP A 67 -8.86 -12.63 -23.54
N SER A 68 -8.03 -12.77 -24.58
CA SER A 68 -7.40 -11.65 -25.29
C SER A 68 -8.38 -10.82 -26.12
N THR A 69 -9.62 -11.28 -26.32
CA THR A 69 -10.64 -10.57 -27.11
C THR A 69 -11.34 -9.45 -26.34
N ILE A 70 -11.27 -9.47 -25.01
CA ILE A 70 -11.92 -8.48 -24.15
C ILE A 70 -11.17 -7.14 -24.21
N LEU A 71 -11.90 -6.08 -24.57
CA LEU A 71 -11.36 -4.72 -24.62
C LEU A 71 -11.08 -4.18 -23.20
N CYS A 72 -9.87 -3.64 -23.02
CA CYS A 72 -9.43 -3.02 -21.77
C CYS A 72 -9.51 -1.49 -21.84
N LEU A 73 -9.03 -0.92 -22.95
CA LEU A 73 -8.98 0.52 -23.19
C LEU A 73 -10.20 0.95 -24.01
N THR A 74 -11.17 1.57 -23.35
CA THR A 74 -12.39 2.08 -23.95
C THR A 74 -12.55 3.55 -23.59
N VAL A 75 -13.38 4.29 -24.35
CA VAL A 75 -13.63 5.71 -24.05
C VAL A 75 -14.20 5.88 -22.63
N ARG A 76 -15.07 4.95 -22.22
CA ARG A 76 -15.59 4.87 -20.86
C ARG A 76 -14.48 4.66 -19.82
N SER A 77 -13.58 3.70 -20.01
CA SER A 77 -12.53 3.43 -19.01
C SER A 77 -11.55 4.59 -18.88
N ILE A 78 -11.20 5.27 -19.98
CA ILE A 78 -10.37 6.48 -19.95
C ILE A 78 -11.09 7.63 -19.22
N PHE A 79 -12.35 7.90 -19.58
CA PHE A 79 -13.11 9.00 -18.99
C PHE A 79 -13.31 8.84 -17.48
N ILE A 80 -13.79 7.66 -17.04
CA ILE A 80 -13.99 7.36 -15.61
C ILE A 80 -12.64 7.33 -14.89
N GLY A 81 -11.61 6.75 -15.50
CA GLY A 81 -10.25 6.71 -14.95
C GLY A 81 -9.74 8.12 -14.65
N ILE A 82 -9.73 9.02 -15.64
CA ILE A 82 -9.27 10.41 -15.46
C ILE A 82 -10.11 11.15 -14.41
N LEU A 83 -11.44 11.01 -14.46
CA LEU A 83 -12.33 11.65 -13.50
C LEU A 83 -12.00 11.23 -12.06
N LEU A 84 -11.89 9.93 -11.81
CA LEU A 84 -11.55 9.40 -10.49
C LEU A 84 -10.13 9.80 -10.09
N THR A 85 -9.13 9.73 -10.98
CA THR A 85 -7.77 10.21 -10.69
C THR A 85 -7.76 11.66 -10.23
N CYS A 86 -8.48 12.56 -10.91
CA CYS A 86 -8.57 13.97 -10.53
C CYS A 86 -9.20 14.17 -9.14
N VAL A 87 -10.31 13.47 -8.86
CA VAL A 87 -11.00 13.54 -7.56
C VAL A 87 -10.10 13.01 -6.45
N MET A 88 -9.45 11.87 -6.67
CA MET A 88 -8.55 11.25 -5.71
C MET A 88 -7.34 12.13 -5.43
N ALA A 89 -6.67 12.63 -6.48
CA ALA A 89 -5.51 13.50 -6.32
C ALA A 89 -5.84 14.78 -5.55
N PHE A 90 -7.01 15.38 -5.80
CA PHE A 90 -7.48 16.53 -5.05
C PHE A 90 -7.70 16.19 -3.57
N MET A 91 -8.42 15.10 -3.27
CA MET A 91 -8.71 14.70 -1.90
C MET A 91 -7.42 14.36 -1.14
N SER A 92 -6.57 13.52 -1.70
CA SER A 92 -5.28 13.14 -1.11
C SER A 92 -4.44 14.37 -0.80
N GLN A 93 -4.30 15.31 -1.75
CA GLN A 93 -3.53 16.53 -1.55
C GLN A 93 -4.14 17.47 -0.50
N PHE A 94 -5.48 17.52 -0.42
CA PHE A 94 -6.20 18.33 0.55
C PHE A 94 -6.04 17.79 1.99
N PHE A 95 -6.10 16.47 2.18
CA PHE A 95 -5.97 15.85 3.51
C PHE A 95 -4.52 15.76 3.99
N ALA A 96 -3.53 15.84 3.10
CA ALA A 96 -2.11 15.76 3.39
C ALA A 96 -1.60 16.68 4.51
N PHE A 97 -2.12 17.91 4.57
CA PHE A 97 -1.67 18.93 5.53
C PHE A 97 -2.44 18.90 6.84
N ARG A 98 -3.29 17.89 7.06
CA ARG A 98 -3.95 17.70 8.35
C ARG A 98 -2.98 17.07 9.33
N THR A 99 -3.19 17.36 10.61
CA THR A 99 -2.45 16.75 11.73
C THR A 99 -2.59 15.24 11.78
N SER A 100 -3.71 14.73 11.27
CA SER A 100 -3.99 13.31 11.03
C SER A 100 -4.41 13.17 9.57
N PRO A 101 -3.48 12.86 8.65
CA PRO A 101 -3.79 12.70 7.24
C PRO A 101 -4.75 11.53 7.07
N LEU A 102 -5.67 11.66 6.11
CA LEU A 102 -6.58 10.59 5.72
C LEU A 102 -6.16 10.09 4.35
N ASP A 103 -5.66 8.86 4.29
CA ASP A 103 -5.36 8.20 3.04
C ASP A 103 -6.59 7.44 2.54
N LEU A 104 -6.98 7.71 1.30
CA LEU A 104 -8.11 7.04 0.67
C LEU A 104 -7.66 5.72 0.05
N ASP A 105 -8.22 4.62 0.56
CA ASP A 105 -7.87 3.29 0.10
C ASP A 105 -8.43 2.94 -1.30
N ILE A 106 -7.73 2.05 -2.00
CA ILE A 106 -8.06 1.59 -3.35
C ILE A 106 -9.41 0.86 -3.41
N GLY A 107 -9.90 0.30 -2.29
CA GLY A 107 -11.22 -0.34 -2.22
C GLY A 107 -12.37 0.60 -2.60
N ILE A 108 -12.31 1.87 -2.18
CA ILE A 108 -13.33 2.88 -2.50
C ILE A 108 -13.37 3.14 -4.01
N ILE A 109 -12.19 3.23 -4.63
CA ILE A 109 -12.05 3.41 -6.08
C ILE A 109 -12.68 2.24 -6.82
N ILE A 110 -12.42 1.01 -6.39
CA ILE A 110 -12.97 -0.19 -7.03
C ILE A 110 -14.51 -0.16 -7.00
N LEU A 111 -15.11 0.19 -5.86
CA LEU A 111 -16.56 0.29 -5.73
C LEU A 111 -17.16 1.40 -6.60
N LEU A 112 -16.58 2.61 -6.57
CA LEU A 112 -17.04 3.73 -7.39
C LEU A 112 -16.88 3.46 -8.88
N ALA A 113 -15.75 2.88 -9.29
CA ALA A 113 -15.49 2.50 -10.68
C ALA A 113 -16.51 1.47 -11.18
N TYR A 114 -16.92 0.52 -10.33
CA TYR A 114 -17.96 -0.44 -10.67
C TYR A 114 -19.33 0.22 -10.86
N MET A 115 -19.73 1.09 -9.93
CA MET A 115 -21.01 1.81 -9.99
C MET A 115 -21.08 2.71 -11.23
N LEU A 116 -20.06 3.53 -11.45
CA LEU A 116 -19.97 4.43 -12.61
C LEU A 116 -19.83 3.65 -13.92
N GLY A 117 -19.07 2.54 -13.92
CA GLY A 117 -18.88 1.66 -15.07
C GLY A 117 -20.19 1.03 -15.55
N LYS A 118 -20.96 0.41 -14.63
CA LYS A 118 -22.30 -0.15 -14.93
C LYS A 118 -23.32 0.92 -15.30
N LEU A 119 -23.25 2.10 -14.69
CA LEU A 119 -24.16 3.20 -15.03
C LEU A 119 -23.90 3.70 -16.45
N MET A 120 -22.64 3.98 -16.79
CA MET A 120 -22.25 4.44 -18.10
C MET A 120 -22.42 3.35 -19.17
N SER A 121 -22.32 2.06 -18.83
CA SER A 121 -22.67 0.99 -19.77
C SER A 121 -24.14 0.93 -20.15
N LYS A 122 -25.04 1.45 -19.31
CA LYS A 122 -26.49 1.48 -19.58
C LYS A 122 -26.94 2.78 -20.26
N ILE A 123 -26.28 3.91 -19.95
CA ILE A 123 -26.69 5.23 -20.44
C ILE A 123 -26.07 5.56 -21.80
N LEU A 124 -24.84 5.10 -22.07
CA LEU A 124 -24.07 5.58 -23.21
C LEU A 124 -24.48 4.87 -24.51
N PRO A 125 -24.73 5.61 -25.60
CA PRO A 125 -25.06 5.01 -26.89
C PRO A 125 -23.86 4.26 -27.49
N GLU A 126 -24.14 3.22 -28.29
CA GLU A 126 -23.12 2.34 -28.87
C GLU A 126 -22.14 3.08 -29.78
N ARG A 127 -22.64 3.95 -30.67
CA ARG A 127 -21.83 4.74 -31.60
C ARG A 127 -22.36 6.15 -31.76
N ILE A 128 -21.45 7.13 -31.76
CA ILE A 128 -21.71 8.50 -32.19
C ILE A 128 -20.66 8.88 -33.22
N PHE A 129 -21.09 9.34 -34.40
CA PHE A 129 -20.23 9.88 -35.47
C PHE A 129 -18.92 9.08 -35.71
N HIS A 130 -19.04 7.76 -35.88
CA HIS A 130 -17.95 6.77 -36.08
C HIS A 130 -17.11 6.33 -34.87
N ILE A 131 -17.26 6.97 -33.71
CA ILE A 131 -16.58 6.55 -32.48
C ILE A 131 -17.49 5.56 -31.74
N THR A 132 -16.95 4.37 -31.44
CA THR A 132 -17.64 3.39 -30.58
C THR A 132 -17.43 3.81 -29.13
N LEU A 133 -18.46 4.41 -28.54
CA LEU A 133 -18.45 4.93 -27.17
C LEU A 133 -18.72 3.82 -26.16
N ASN A 134 -19.59 2.88 -26.51
CA ASN A 134 -19.97 1.75 -25.67
C ASN A 134 -19.79 0.45 -26.45
N PRO A 135 -18.65 -0.25 -26.30
CA PRO A 135 -18.38 -1.47 -27.06
C PRO A 135 -19.12 -2.70 -26.53
N GLY A 136 -19.79 -2.61 -25.37
CA GLY A 136 -20.50 -3.73 -24.77
C GLY A 136 -20.65 -3.63 -23.24
N PRO A 137 -21.01 -4.74 -22.58
CA PRO A 137 -21.17 -4.79 -21.13
C PRO A 137 -19.85 -4.43 -20.42
N PHE A 138 -19.96 -3.88 -19.21
CA PHE A 138 -18.80 -3.51 -18.41
C PHE A 138 -17.99 -4.74 -18.01
N THR A 139 -16.70 -4.76 -18.36
CA THR A 139 -15.83 -5.93 -18.16
C THR A 139 -14.81 -5.71 -17.04
N TYR A 140 -14.25 -6.82 -16.54
CA TYR A 140 -13.22 -6.78 -15.49
C TYR A 140 -11.91 -6.12 -15.95
N LYS A 141 -11.60 -6.15 -17.26
CA LYS A 141 -10.42 -5.47 -17.81
C LYS A 141 -10.60 -3.95 -17.81
N GLU A 142 -11.75 -3.46 -18.23
CA GLU A 142 -12.07 -2.03 -18.13
C GLU A 142 -12.05 -1.56 -16.67
N HIS A 143 -12.60 -2.36 -15.75
CA HIS A 143 -12.60 -2.05 -14.32
C HIS A 143 -11.20 -2.01 -13.72
N ALA A 144 -10.35 -2.98 -14.06
CA ALA A 144 -8.94 -2.99 -13.66
C ALA A 144 -8.19 -1.77 -14.20
N MET A 145 -8.42 -1.39 -15.47
CA MET A 145 -7.78 -0.22 -16.07
C MET A 145 -8.17 1.09 -15.34
N ILE A 146 -9.47 1.30 -15.10
CA ILE A 146 -9.96 2.45 -14.33
C ILE A 146 -9.29 2.50 -12.95
N THR A 147 -9.23 1.34 -12.27
CA THR A 147 -8.67 1.23 -10.93
C THR A 147 -7.18 1.58 -10.92
N ILE A 148 -6.39 1.09 -11.89
CA ILE A 148 -4.96 1.40 -12.01
C ILE A 148 -4.75 2.90 -12.28
N MET A 149 -5.55 3.51 -13.15
CA MET A 149 -5.49 4.95 -13.42
C MET A 149 -5.80 5.76 -12.16
N ALA A 150 -6.89 5.44 -11.47
CA ALA A 150 -7.31 6.16 -10.28
C ALA A 150 -6.37 5.94 -9.08
N ALA A 151 -5.74 4.76 -8.97
CA ALA A 151 -4.74 4.46 -7.95
C ALA A 151 -3.52 5.38 -8.03
N SER A 152 -3.18 5.93 -9.20
CA SER A 152 -2.10 6.92 -9.30
C SER A 152 -2.38 8.23 -8.55
N GLY A 153 -3.64 8.50 -8.18
CA GLY A 153 -4.07 9.70 -7.44
C GLY A 153 -4.29 9.48 -5.93
N THR A 154 -4.07 8.28 -5.38
CA THR A 154 -4.35 7.97 -3.96
C THR A 154 -3.33 8.56 -2.99
N HIS A 155 -2.17 8.97 -3.48
CA HIS A 155 -1.09 9.48 -2.63
C HIS A 155 -0.73 10.91 -2.99
N THR A 156 -0.31 11.66 -1.98
CA THR A 156 0.30 12.95 -2.19
C THR A 156 1.62 12.80 -2.90
N TYR A 157 1.89 13.78 -3.77
CA TYR A 157 3.13 13.75 -4.49
C TYR A 157 4.27 14.33 -3.64
N GLN A 158 5.25 13.49 -3.31
CA GLN A 158 6.40 13.87 -2.46
C GLN A 158 7.17 15.09 -3.01
N GLY A 159 7.15 15.32 -4.32
CA GLY A 159 7.74 16.53 -4.91
C GLY A 159 7.09 17.83 -4.43
N ILE A 160 5.81 17.82 -4.05
CA ILE A 160 5.10 18.99 -3.53
C ILE A 160 5.63 19.37 -2.15
N GLU A 161 5.97 18.39 -1.30
CA GLU A 161 6.57 18.65 0.02
C GLU A 161 7.88 19.40 -0.11
N THR A 162 8.71 19.05 -1.10
CA THR A 162 9.97 19.76 -1.39
C THR A 162 9.71 21.24 -1.73
N LEU A 163 8.73 21.51 -2.60
CA LEU A 163 8.36 22.90 -2.96
C LEU A 163 7.82 23.68 -1.77
N ILE A 164 7.07 23.02 -0.89
CA ILE A 164 6.50 23.64 0.31
C ILE A 164 7.59 23.95 1.31
N ILE A 165 8.52 23.04 1.56
CA ILE A 165 9.66 23.27 2.46
C ILE A 165 10.48 24.46 1.96
N GLN A 166 10.78 24.53 0.66
CA GLN A 166 11.47 25.67 0.04
C GLN A 166 10.72 26.99 0.23
N ARG A 167 9.40 26.99 0.07
CA ARG A 167 8.58 28.20 0.24
C ARG A 167 8.42 28.61 1.72
N LEU A 168 8.19 27.64 2.61
CA LEU A 168 7.84 27.90 4.00
C LEU A 168 9.07 28.28 4.83
N TYR A 169 10.15 27.50 4.69
CA TYR A 169 11.36 27.61 5.50
C TYR A 169 12.46 28.43 4.83
N TYR A 170 12.65 28.27 3.52
CA TYR A 170 13.72 28.99 2.78
C TYR A 170 13.23 30.27 2.09
N LYS A 171 11.93 30.61 2.19
CA LYS A 171 11.29 31.77 1.54
C LYS A 171 11.61 31.91 0.05
N TYR A 172 11.98 30.81 -0.60
CA TYR A 172 12.34 30.77 -2.01
C TYR A 172 11.09 30.50 -2.84
N HIS A 173 10.81 31.39 -3.79
CA HIS A 173 9.62 31.32 -4.63
C HIS A 173 9.98 30.88 -6.05
N LEU A 174 9.74 29.61 -6.35
CA LEU A 174 9.72 29.13 -7.73
C LEU A 174 8.48 29.66 -8.46
N SER A 175 8.68 30.07 -9.72
CA SER A 175 7.56 30.35 -10.63
C SER A 175 6.65 29.13 -10.74
N HIS A 176 5.34 29.36 -10.93
CA HIS A 176 4.35 28.30 -11.06
C HIS A 176 4.68 27.33 -12.20
N VAL A 177 5.16 27.86 -13.33
CA VAL A 177 5.55 27.04 -14.49
C VAL A 177 6.73 26.13 -14.15
N ASN A 178 7.75 26.67 -13.50
CA ASN A 178 8.94 25.90 -13.07
C ASN A 178 8.57 24.84 -12.04
N SER A 179 7.62 25.15 -11.16
CA SER A 179 7.09 24.20 -10.17
C SER A 179 6.40 23.03 -10.87
N VAL A 180 5.49 23.29 -11.81
CA VAL A 180 4.80 22.22 -12.57
C VAL A 180 5.81 21.38 -13.35
N LEU A 181 6.77 22.01 -14.03
CA LEU A 181 7.80 21.31 -14.79
C LEU A 181 8.68 20.43 -13.88
N PHE A 182 9.08 20.94 -12.72
CA PHE A 182 9.81 20.18 -11.70
C PHE A 182 9.02 18.94 -11.25
N LEU A 183 7.73 19.10 -10.98
CA LEU A 183 6.88 17.98 -10.56
C LEU A 183 6.76 16.92 -11.66
N ILE A 184 6.59 17.33 -12.92
CA ILE A 184 6.52 16.43 -14.09
C ILE A 184 7.83 15.65 -14.26
N ILE A 185 8.99 16.32 -14.19
CA ILE A 185 10.30 15.67 -14.36
C ILE A 185 10.51 14.60 -13.29
N MET A 186 10.25 14.94 -12.03
CA MET A 186 10.38 14.00 -10.92
C MET A 186 9.46 12.76 -11.10
N HIS A 187 8.28 12.95 -11.72
CA HIS A 187 7.35 11.85 -12.00
C HIS A 187 7.86 10.92 -13.12
N PHE A 188 8.42 11.50 -14.19
CA PHE A 188 9.02 10.71 -15.26
C PHE A 188 10.22 9.90 -14.76
N ILE A 189 11.03 10.45 -13.87
CA ILE A 189 12.15 9.72 -13.24
C ILE A 189 11.62 8.52 -12.46
N ALA A 190 10.59 8.71 -11.63
CA ALA A 190 9.99 7.63 -10.84
C ALA A 190 9.41 6.51 -11.74
N ILE A 191 8.65 6.87 -12.78
CA ILE A 191 8.08 5.90 -13.74
C ILE A 191 9.20 5.16 -14.50
N SER A 192 10.29 5.84 -14.84
CA SER A 192 11.44 5.23 -15.53
C SER A 192 12.12 4.17 -14.68
N ILE A 193 12.36 4.46 -13.39
CA ILE A 193 12.95 3.51 -12.44
C ILE A 193 12.01 2.32 -12.22
N SER A 194 10.71 2.56 -12.05
CA SER A 194 9.69 1.51 -11.93
C SER A 194 9.68 0.57 -13.14
N GLY A 195 9.81 1.12 -14.36
CA GLY A 195 9.91 0.33 -15.59
C GLY A 195 11.11 -0.62 -15.62
N ILE A 196 12.28 -0.18 -15.12
CA ILE A 196 13.48 -1.01 -15.02
C ILE A 196 13.30 -2.12 -13.97
N LEU A 197 12.74 -1.78 -12.82
CA LEU A 197 12.55 -2.72 -11.70
C LEU A 197 11.46 -3.76 -11.95
N LYS A 198 10.50 -3.49 -12.86
CA LYS A 198 9.42 -4.43 -13.24
C LYS A 198 9.95 -5.82 -13.59
N ARG A 199 11.11 -5.92 -14.25
CA ARG A 199 11.73 -7.21 -14.61
C ARG A 199 12.11 -8.06 -13.41
N TYR A 200 12.50 -7.42 -12.30
CA TYR A 200 13.01 -8.10 -11.11
C TYR A 200 11.94 -8.22 -10.01
N LEU A 201 10.97 -7.31 -9.98
CA LEU A 201 9.97 -7.23 -8.91
C LEU A 201 8.58 -7.74 -9.31
N ILE A 202 8.27 -7.85 -10.60
CA ILE A 202 6.90 -8.17 -11.04
C ILE A 202 6.86 -9.45 -11.89
N TRP A 203 7.80 -9.62 -12.83
CA TRP A 203 7.79 -10.80 -13.70
C TRP A 203 8.15 -12.14 -13.03
N PRO A 204 9.01 -12.21 -12.00
CA PRO A 204 9.29 -13.48 -11.35
C PRO A 204 8.05 -14.03 -10.63
N SER A 205 7.69 -15.29 -10.92
CA SER A 205 6.46 -15.92 -10.42
C SER A 205 6.41 -16.15 -8.91
N PHE A 206 7.57 -16.12 -8.24
CA PHE A 206 7.67 -16.23 -6.79
C PHE A 206 7.45 -14.90 -6.05
N MET A 207 7.38 -13.78 -6.78
CA MET A 207 7.15 -12.47 -6.18
C MET A 207 5.65 -12.18 -6.11
N ILE A 208 5.10 -12.25 -4.89
CA ILE A 208 3.67 -12.07 -4.64
C ILE A 208 3.43 -10.69 -4.03
N TRP A 209 2.40 -10.01 -4.52
CA TRP A 209 1.97 -8.70 -4.03
C TRP A 209 0.57 -8.78 -3.41
N PRO A 210 0.44 -9.06 -2.10
CA PRO A 210 -0.85 -9.27 -1.43
C PRO A 210 -1.84 -8.12 -1.61
N LYS A 211 -1.35 -6.87 -1.53
CA LYS A 211 -2.16 -5.65 -1.74
C LYS A 211 -2.80 -5.61 -3.13
N ALA A 212 -2.09 -6.10 -4.16
CA ALA A 212 -2.62 -6.20 -5.52
C ALA A 212 -3.66 -7.33 -5.67
N LEU A 213 -3.42 -8.48 -5.01
CA LEU A 213 -4.34 -9.63 -5.04
C LEU A 213 -5.73 -9.29 -4.51
N MET A 214 -5.80 -8.49 -3.43
CA MET A 214 -7.08 -8.01 -2.90
C MET A 214 -7.86 -7.22 -3.97
N GLY A 215 -7.20 -6.28 -4.66
CA GLY A 215 -7.83 -5.48 -5.70
C GLY A 215 -8.38 -6.35 -6.84
N CYS A 216 -7.59 -7.33 -7.29
CA CYS A 216 -8.02 -8.30 -8.31
C CYS A 216 -9.22 -9.13 -7.85
N SER A 217 -9.18 -9.64 -6.62
CA SER A 217 -10.25 -10.44 -6.03
C SER A 217 -11.57 -9.67 -5.91
N LEU A 218 -11.49 -8.40 -5.48
CA LEU A 218 -12.66 -7.53 -5.34
C LEU A 218 -13.28 -7.19 -6.69
N ILE A 219 -12.48 -6.80 -7.69
CA ILE A 219 -12.94 -6.52 -9.06
C ILE A 219 -13.68 -7.73 -9.63
N ARG A 220 -13.10 -8.92 -9.51
CA ARG A 220 -13.69 -10.17 -10.01
C ARG A 220 -14.99 -10.51 -9.28
N THR A 221 -15.03 -10.34 -7.96
CA THR A 221 -16.22 -10.64 -7.15
C THR A 221 -17.38 -9.70 -7.49
N LEU A 222 -17.12 -8.42 -7.74
CA LEU A 222 -18.16 -7.44 -8.07
C LEU A 222 -18.78 -7.67 -9.45
N ILE A 223 -17.98 -8.10 -10.42
CA ILE A 223 -18.44 -8.29 -11.81
C ILE A 223 -19.09 -9.66 -12.00
N ASN A 224 -18.54 -10.71 -11.40
CA ASN A 224 -19.04 -12.09 -11.53
C ASN A 224 -19.96 -12.50 -10.36
N GLU A 225 -20.70 -11.56 -9.79
CA GLU A 225 -21.58 -11.80 -8.63
C GLU A 225 -22.52 -13.01 -8.85
N ASP A 226 -23.02 -13.16 -10.08
CA ASP A 226 -23.95 -14.22 -10.49
C ASP A 226 -23.30 -15.63 -10.54
N GLU A 227 -22.02 -15.74 -10.88
CA GLU A 227 -21.30 -17.01 -10.91
C GLU A 227 -21.01 -17.54 -9.50
N PHE A 228 -20.72 -16.63 -8.56
CA PHE A 228 -20.39 -17.00 -7.17
C PHE A 228 -21.63 -17.26 -6.31
N SER A 229 -22.79 -16.74 -6.68
CA SER A 229 -24.05 -16.98 -5.95
C SER A 229 -24.60 -18.40 -6.16
N ASN A 230 -24.22 -19.08 -7.26
CA ASN A 230 -24.73 -20.41 -7.61
C ASN A 230 -23.86 -21.57 -7.11
N ASN A 231 -22.68 -21.31 -6.56
CA ASN A 231 -21.82 -22.35 -6.01
C ASN A 231 -22.24 -22.66 -4.56
N ASN A 232 -22.47 -23.95 -4.28
CA ASN A 232 -22.85 -24.53 -2.98
C ASN A 232 -21.82 -24.21 -1.87
N SER A 233 -21.80 -22.96 -1.40
CA SER A 233 -20.94 -22.54 -0.29
C SER A 233 -21.58 -22.95 1.04
N ARG A 234 -20.76 -23.39 2.00
CA ARG A 234 -21.21 -23.73 3.38
C ARG A 234 -21.89 -22.56 4.10
N TRP A 235 -21.71 -21.33 3.63
CA TRP A 235 -22.24 -20.12 4.23
C TRP A 235 -23.57 -19.72 3.56
N LYS A 236 -24.61 -19.54 4.37
CA LYS A 236 -25.96 -19.17 3.89
C LYS A 236 -26.10 -17.71 3.42
N MET A 237 -25.11 -16.86 3.74
CA MET A 237 -25.15 -15.43 3.41
C MET A 237 -24.34 -15.15 2.14
N SER A 238 -24.95 -14.45 1.18
CA SER A 238 -24.23 -13.95 0.00
C SER A 238 -23.13 -12.96 0.42
N ARG A 239 -21.99 -12.99 -0.29
CA ARG A 239 -20.85 -12.09 -0.05
C ARG A 239 -21.25 -10.61 -0.08
N SER A 240 -22.15 -10.22 -0.96
CA SER A 240 -22.64 -8.83 -1.06
C SER A 240 -23.48 -8.41 0.15
N LYS A 241 -24.28 -9.32 0.72
CA LYS A 241 -25.05 -9.04 1.95
C LYS A 241 -24.11 -8.88 3.16
N PHE A 242 -23.09 -9.73 3.24
CA PHE A 242 -22.06 -9.62 4.28
C PHE A 242 -21.26 -8.33 4.17
N PHE A 243 -20.88 -7.93 2.95
CA PHE A 243 -20.22 -6.65 2.69
C PHE A 243 -21.05 -5.47 3.21
N TRP A 244 -22.32 -5.37 2.83
CA TRP A 244 -23.18 -4.27 3.30
C TRP A 244 -23.43 -4.29 4.81
N LEU A 245 -23.50 -5.47 5.43
CA LEU A 245 -23.59 -5.60 6.88
C LEU A 245 -22.35 -5.00 7.57
N ILE A 246 -21.15 -5.33 7.09
CA ILE A 246 -19.90 -4.77 7.63
C ILE A 246 -19.82 -3.27 7.37
N VAL A 247 -20.18 -2.79 6.18
CA VAL A 247 -20.17 -1.36 5.85
C VAL A 247 -21.08 -0.59 6.81
N LEU A 248 -22.29 -1.08 7.08
CA LEU A 248 -23.20 -0.46 8.03
C LEU A 248 -22.64 -0.52 9.46
N PHE A 249 -22.13 -1.67 9.88
CA PHE A 249 -21.50 -1.81 11.20
C PHE A 249 -20.35 -0.81 11.38
N GLN A 250 -19.44 -0.73 10.40
CA GLN A 250 -18.29 0.18 10.45
C GLN A 250 -18.72 1.65 10.38
N PHE A 251 -19.76 1.96 9.60
CA PHE A 251 -20.33 3.30 9.56
C PHE A 251 -20.78 3.76 10.95
N PHE A 252 -21.49 2.92 11.69
CA PHE A 252 -21.91 3.24 13.06
C PHE A 252 -20.74 3.19 14.04
N TRP A 253 -19.87 2.17 13.93
CA TRP A 253 -18.71 2.01 14.80
C TRP A 253 -17.80 3.22 14.72
N TYR A 254 -17.58 3.82 13.55
CA TYR A 254 -16.71 4.99 13.39
C TYR A 254 -17.07 6.18 14.31
N TRP A 255 -18.35 6.41 14.57
CA TRP A 255 -18.79 7.49 15.47
C TRP A 255 -18.47 7.22 16.94
N PHE A 256 -18.30 5.96 17.33
CA PHE A 256 -18.00 5.59 18.72
C PHE A 256 -16.62 6.06 19.18
N PRO A 257 -15.50 5.57 18.62
CA PRO A 257 -14.18 6.07 18.97
C PRO A 257 -13.96 7.50 18.46
N GLY A 258 -14.59 7.90 17.35
CA GLY A 258 -14.37 9.24 16.79
C GLY A 258 -15.06 10.40 17.52
N TYR A 259 -16.20 10.16 18.17
CA TYR A 259 -17.01 11.26 18.73
C TYR A 259 -17.68 10.93 20.07
N ILE A 260 -18.33 9.77 20.18
CA ILE A 260 -19.15 9.44 21.35
C ILE A 260 -18.27 9.11 22.57
N PHE A 261 -17.23 8.32 22.38
CA PHE A 261 -16.32 7.92 23.45
C PHE A 261 -14.86 7.82 22.95
N PRO A 262 -14.16 8.98 22.83
CA PRO A 262 -12.79 9.07 22.30
C PRO A 262 -11.74 8.25 23.06
N LEU A 263 -12.03 7.85 24.30
CA LEU A 263 -11.15 6.96 25.05
C LEU A 263 -10.93 5.63 24.32
N LEU A 264 -11.90 5.13 23.53
CA LEU A 264 -11.75 3.89 22.76
C LEU A 264 -10.66 3.97 21.70
N SER A 265 -10.36 5.16 21.18
CA SER A 265 -9.29 5.31 20.19
C SER A 265 -7.92 5.00 20.80
N PHE A 266 -7.69 5.36 22.07
CA PHE A 266 -6.40 5.16 22.72
C PHE A 266 -6.54 4.88 24.21
N ILE A 267 -6.49 3.60 24.59
CA ILE A 267 -6.58 3.14 25.96
C ILE A 267 -5.18 2.78 26.47
N SER A 268 -4.57 3.69 27.23
CA SER A 268 -3.35 3.41 27.98
C SER A 268 -3.69 2.93 29.38
N LEU A 269 -3.95 1.63 29.54
CA LEU A 269 -4.36 1.02 30.81
C LEU A 269 -3.38 1.34 31.95
N ILE A 270 -2.09 1.31 31.65
CA ILE A 270 -1.03 1.52 32.63
C ILE A 270 -0.97 3.01 33.07
N CYS A 271 -1.07 3.96 32.13
CA CYS A 271 -1.21 5.39 32.46
C CYS A 271 -2.47 5.68 33.28
N PHE A 272 -3.58 4.99 33.00
CA PHE A 272 -4.84 5.17 33.73
C PHE A 272 -4.70 4.79 35.21
N MET A 273 -3.90 3.77 35.54
CA MET A 273 -3.66 3.34 36.92
C MET A 273 -2.82 4.34 37.73
N ALA A 274 -1.87 5.04 37.11
CA ALA A 274 -1.02 6.02 37.79
C ALA A 274 -0.77 7.28 36.93
N PRO A 275 -1.78 8.16 36.81
CA PRO A 275 -1.75 9.28 35.86
C PRO A 275 -0.72 10.38 36.20
N LYS A 276 -0.22 10.42 37.44
CA LYS A 276 0.76 11.43 37.88
C LYS A 276 2.21 11.00 37.68
N ASN A 277 2.48 9.76 37.26
CA ASN A 277 3.83 9.26 37.10
C ASN A 277 4.37 9.62 35.71
N ILE A 278 5.37 10.51 35.66
CA ILE A 278 5.96 11.02 34.43
C ILE A 278 6.65 9.89 33.63
N ILE A 279 7.39 9.00 34.31
CA ILE A 279 8.10 7.88 33.66
C ILE A 279 7.09 6.94 33.02
N LEU A 280 6.00 6.65 33.72
CA LEU A 280 4.95 5.77 33.22
C LEU A 280 4.23 6.38 32.01
N SER A 281 4.00 7.69 32.05
CA SER A 281 3.43 8.46 30.94
C SER A 281 4.35 8.47 29.71
N GLN A 282 5.66 8.58 29.91
CA GLN A 282 6.64 8.52 28.82
C GLN A 282 6.69 7.14 28.14
N VAL A 283 6.56 6.05 28.90
CA VAL A 283 6.66 4.69 28.37
C VAL A 283 5.34 4.19 27.80
N THR A 284 4.21 4.51 28.44
CA THR A 284 2.89 3.90 28.14
C THR A 284 1.84 4.90 27.67
N GLY A 285 2.17 6.19 27.57
CA GLY A 285 1.23 7.24 27.21
C GLY A 285 1.02 7.38 25.69
N ALA A 286 -0.02 8.12 25.33
CA ALA A 286 -0.38 8.43 23.93
C ALA A 286 0.67 9.26 23.20
N TYR A 287 1.36 10.12 23.93
CA TYR A 287 2.50 10.89 23.45
C TYR A 287 3.84 10.27 23.91
N GLY A 288 3.79 9.01 24.33
CA GLY A 288 4.92 8.22 24.80
C GLY A 288 5.19 7.03 23.87
N LEU A 289 5.94 6.04 24.37
CA LEU A 289 6.41 4.89 23.58
C LEU A 289 5.32 3.84 23.27
N GLY A 290 4.07 4.07 23.69
CA GLY A 290 2.92 3.21 23.36
C GLY A 290 2.98 1.81 23.97
N LEU A 291 3.74 1.58 25.04
CA LEU A 291 3.83 0.24 25.63
C LEU A 291 2.54 -0.10 26.39
N GLY A 292 1.89 -1.21 26.02
CA GLY A 292 0.65 -1.68 26.65
C GLY A 292 -0.59 -0.83 26.32
N THR A 293 -0.55 -0.08 25.23
CA THR A 293 -1.69 0.72 24.76
C THR A 293 -2.56 -0.10 23.83
N ILE A 294 -3.88 0.00 24.02
CA ILE A 294 -4.87 -0.70 23.21
C ILE A 294 -5.66 0.35 22.46
N GLU A 295 -5.69 0.22 21.14
CA GLU A 295 -6.48 1.08 20.27
C GLU A 295 -7.62 0.25 19.67
N LEU A 296 -8.87 0.74 19.75
CA LEU A 296 -10.05 0.11 19.15
C LEU A 296 -10.56 0.89 17.92
N ASP A 297 -9.82 1.91 17.51
CA ASP A 297 -10.08 2.68 16.30
C ASP A 297 -9.33 2.06 15.12
N TRP A 298 -10.10 1.56 14.14
CA TRP A 298 -9.57 0.97 12.92
C TRP A 298 -8.69 1.95 12.13
N ASN A 299 -9.04 3.24 12.12
CA ASN A 299 -8.25 4.23 11.38
C ASN A 299 -6.90 4.49 12.04
N ALA A 300 -6.82 4.44 13.37
CA ALA A 300 -5.56 4.58 14.09
C ALA A 300 -4.61 3.42 13.73
N TRP A 301 -5.12 2.17 13.76
CA TRP A 301 -4.35 0.98 13.38
C TRP A 301 -3.82 1.02 11.95
N VAL A 302 -4.69 1.32 10.99
CA VAL A 302 -4.36 1.25 9.55
C VAL A 302 -3.53 2.43 9.07
N SER A 303 -3.53 3.56 9.80
CA SER A 303 -2.84 4.79 9.40
C SER A 303 -1.32 4.64 9.22
N TYR A 304 -0.69 3.69 9.91
CA TYR A 304 0.78 3.53 9.87
C TYR A 304 1.26 2.19 9.30
N LEU A 305 0.57 1.09 9.59
CA LEU A 305 1.01 -0.27 9.20
C LEU A 305 0.20 -0.88 8.05
N ASP A 306 -0.56 -0.06 7.31
CA ASP A 306 -1.56 -0.53 6.35
C ASP A 306 -2.60 -1.48 7.01
N SER A 307 -3.49 -2.07 6.21
CA SER A 307 -4.49 -3.00 6.72
C SER A 307 -3.85 -4.33 7.16
N PRO A 308 -4.02 -4.76 8.42
CA PRO A 308 -3.43 -6.00 8.92
C PRO A 308 -4.04 -7.26 8.29
N ILE A 309 -5.18 -7.10 7.62
CA ILE A 309 -5.86 -8.18 6.88
C ILE A 309 -5.12 -8.49 5.57
N LEU A 310 -4.41 -7.50 5.01
CA LEU A 310 -3.78 -7.62 3.69
C LEU A 310 -2.32 -8.05 3.78
N VAL A 311 -1.63 -7.58 4.82
CA VAL A 311 -0.20 -7.84 4.99
C VAL A 311 -0.01 -9.18 5.72
N PRO A 312 0.89 -10.06 5.25
CA PRO A 312 1.14 -11.35 5.91
C PRO A 312 1.52 -11.21 7.39
N PHE A 313 1.11 -12.19 8.20
CA PHE A 313 1.40 -12.19 9.65
C PHE A 313 2.91 -12.10 9.96
N TRP A 314 3.74 -12.82 9.20
CA TRP A 314 5.20 -12.80 9.41
C TRP A 314 5.79 -11.39 9.23
N ALA A 315 5.25 -10.61 8.30
CA ALA A 315 5.75 -9.26 8.03
C ALA A 315 5.40 -8.32 9.19
N HIS A 316 4.22 -8.47 9.78
CA HIS A 316 3.83 -7.74 10.99
C HIS A 316 4.72 -8.10 12.17
N VAL A 317 4.99 -9.39 12.40
CA VAL A 317 5.87 -9.83 13.48
C VAL A 317 7.27 -9.23 13.31
N ASN A 318 7.79 -9.16 12.09
CA ASN A 318 9.09 -8.54 11.81
C ASN A 318 9.10 -7.04 12.10
N ILE A 319 8.08 -6.30 11.65
CA ILE A 319 7.97 -4.86 11.95
C ILE A 319 7.83 -4.64 13.46
N PHE A 320 7.00 -5.45 14.12
CA PHE A 320 6.78 -5.37 15.56
C PHE A 320 8.06 -5.72 16.36
N ALA A 321 8.83 -6.72 15.93
CA ALA A 321 10.13 -7.02 16.52
C ALA A 321 11.11 -5.85 16.39
N GLY A 322 11.17 -5.22 15.21
CA GLY A 322 11.96 -4.00 15.00
C GLY A 322 11.49 -2.85 15.89
N PHE A 323 10.17 -2.68 16.04
CA PHE A 323 9.58 -1.69 16.94
C PHE A 323 9.96 -1.93 18.40
N ILE A 324 9.88 -3.16 18.89
CA ILE A 324 10.32 -3.51 20.26
C ILE A 324 11.80 -3.13 20.46
N VAL A 325 12.67 -3.53 19.53
CA VAL A 325 14.12 -3.29 19.65
C VAL A 325 14.42 -1.79 19.65
N VAL A 326 13.87 -1.03 18.70
CA VAL A 326 14.21 0.39 18.57
C VAL A 326 13.46 1.23 19.61
N VAL A 327 12.14 1.11 19.67
CA VAL A 327 11.28 2.01 20.45
C VAL A 327 11.21 1.59 21.92
N TRP A 328 11.15 0.30 22.25
CA TRP A 328 11.01 -0.16 23.64
C TRP A 328 12.32 -0.50 24.33
N ILE A 329 13.41 -0.72 23.59
CA ILE A 329 14.72 -1.04 24.17
C ILE A 329 15.71 0.10 23.94
N ILE A 330 16.07 0.40 22.69
CA ILE A 330 17.13 1.38 22.38
C ILE A 330 16.75 2.79 22.83
N THR A 331 15.54 3.27 22.53
CA THR A 331 15.11 4.62 22.88
C THR A 331 15.14 4.88 24.39
N PRO A 332 14.54 4.04 25.26
CA PRO A 332 14.68 4.19 26.72
C PRO A 332 16.12 4.16 27.21
N ILE A 333 16.97 3.28 26.67
CA ILE A 333 18.38 3.21 27.06
C ILE A 333 19.09 4.54 26.78
N ILE A 334 18.94 5.08 25.57
CA ILE A 334 19.54 6.36 25.18
C ILE A 334 19.01 7.49 26.06
N TYR A 335 17.70 7.56 26.25
CA TYR A 335 17.03 8.63 26.99
C TYR A 335 17.37 8.63 28.49
N TYR A 336 17.23 7.48 29.16
CA TYR A 336 17.45 7.39 30.60
C TYR A 336 18.93 7.39 30.99
N LEU A 337 19.85 6.96 30.09
CA LEU A 337 21.29 7.14 30.28
C LEU A 337 21.79 8.53 29.86
N ASN A 338 20.90 9.42 29.41
CA ASN A 338 21.22 10.75 28.91
C ASN A 338 22.33 10.75 27.85
N ILE A 339 22.33 9.73 26.98
CA ILE A 339 23.26 9.68 25.85
C ILE A 339 22.87 10.83 24.92
N TRP A 340 23.86 11.63 24.50
CA TRP A 340 23.70 12.82 23.67
C TRP A 340 22.80 13.91 24.26
N ASP A 341 22.80 14.08 25.59
CA ASP A 341 21.97 15.09 26.27
C ASP A 341 20.46 14.97 25.95
N SER A 342 20.01 13.76 25.65
CA SER A 342 18.63 13.48 25.22
C SER A 342 17.56 13.88 26.24
N GLN A 343 17.89 13.97 27.53
CA GLN A 343 16.95 14.41 28.57
C GLN A 343 16.58 15.89 28.48
N LYS A 344 17.33 16.71 27.74
CA LYS A 344 16.96 18.10 27.46
C LYS A 344 15.73 18.19 26.54
N MET A 345 15.40 17.10 25.85
CA MET A 345 14.31 17.01 24.89
C MET A 345 13.20 16.07 25.38
N PRO A 346 11.96 16.21 24.88
CA PRO A 346 10.93 15.18 25.08
C PRO A 346 11.32 13.87 24.38
N ILE A 347 10.94 12.73 24.98
CA ILE A 347 11.29 11.38 24.47
C ILE A 347 10.80 11.14 23.03
N ILE A 348 9.66 11.74 22.67
CA ILE A 348 9.10 11.76 21.32
C ILE A 348 8.72 13.21 20.99
N SER A 349 9.13 13.67 19.82
CA SER A 349 8.72 14.96 19.26
C SER A 349 8.93 14.97 17.75
N ASN A 350 8.07 15.70 17.05
CA ASN A 350 8.19 15.96 15.61
C ASN A 350 8.90 17.29 15.30
N ARG A 351 9.48 17.95 16.32
CA ARG A 351 10.17 19.23 16.21
C ARG A 351 11.66 19.07 16.42
N ALA A 352 12.45 19.89 15.73
CA ALA A 352 13.88 20.02 15.96
C ALA A 352 14.15 20.89 17.20
N PHE A 353 15.18 20.54 17.96
CA PHE A 353 15.63 21.27 19.15
C PHE A 353 17.07 21.77 18.99
N ASP A 354 17.41 22.84 19.70
CA ASP A 354 18.80 23.29 19.86
C ASP A 354 19.50 22.59 21.03
N LYS A 355 20.78 22.89 21.22
CA LYS A 355 21.66 22.30 22.26
C LYS A 355 21.15 22.44 23.71
N ASP A 356 20.33 23.45 23.96
CA ASP A 356 19.77 23.81 25.26
C ASP A 356 18.33 23.25 25.43
N GLY A 357 17.79 22.54 24.42
CA GLY A 357 16.47 21.92 24.47
C GLY A 357 15.31 22.82 24.03
N TYR A 358 15.60 24.02 23.50
CA TYR A 358 14.58 24.91 22.95
C TYR A 358 14.27 24.58 21.49
N PHE A 359 13.12 25.03 20.98
CA PHE A 359 12.77 24.82 19.58
C PHE A 359 13.80 25.46 18.64
N PHE A 360 14.30 24.66 17.70
CA PHE A 360 15.34 25.07 16.78
C PHE A 360 14.84 26.16 15.83
N ASN A 361 15.47 27.34 15.88
CA ASN A 361 15.14 28.42 14.97
C ASN A 361 16.10 28.46 13.77
N MET A 362 15.62 28.03 12.60
CA MET A 362 16.41 27.99 11.38
C MET A 362 16.90 29.37 10.90
N THR A 363 16.21 30.47 11.22
CA THR A 363 16.66 31.79 10.75
C THR A 363 17.96 32.26 11.40
N LYS A 364 18.36 31.67 12.55
CA LYS A 364 19.60 32.04 13.24
C LYS A 364 20.86 31.49 12.57
N ILE A 365 20.73 30.47 11.73
CA ILE A 365 21.86 29.79 11.06
C ILE A 365 21.96 30.12 9.58
N LEU A 366 20.97 30.81 9.02
CA LEU A 366 20.94 31.18 7.61
C LEU A 366 21.49 32.59 7.43
N THR A 367 22.38 32.78 6.46
CA THR A 367 22.74 34.13 5.99
C THR A 367 21.57 34.75 5.21
N GLU A 368 21.66 36.05 4.92
CA GLU A 368 20.67 36.77 4.09
C GLU A 368 20.48 36.10 2.70
N ASP A 369 21.52 35.43 2.20
CA ASP A 369 21.50 34.65 0.95
C ASP A 369 21.01 33.19 1.14
N PHE A 370 20.38 32.85 2.27
CA PHE A 370 19.93 31.49 2.62
C PHE A 370 21.01 30.40 2.58
N HIS A 371 22.28 30.79 2.71
CA HIS A 371 23.37 29.82 2.89
C HIS A 371 23.53 29.49 4.37
N VAL A 372 23.95 28.26 4.67
CA VAL A 372 24.21 27.85 6.05
C VAL A 372 25.50 28.53 6.54
N ASN A 373 25.37 29.42 7.51
CA ASN A 373 26.50 29.97 8.23
C ASN A 373 27.03 28.90 9.21
N LYS A 374 28.13 28.24 8.83
CA LYS A 374 28.75 27.17 9.62
C LYS A 374 29.11 27.62 11.04
N THR A 375 29.61 28.85 11.20
CA THR A 375 29.99 29.38 12.52
C THR A 375 28.77 29.63 13.41
N ALA A 376 27.69 30.17 12.85
CA ALA A 376 26.43 30.34 13.59
C ALA A 376 25.80 28.98 13.94
N TYR A 377 25.92 27.99 13.05
CA TYR A 377 25.48 26.63 13.30
C TYR A 377 26.28 25.95 14.42
N GLU A 378 27.60 26.11 14.47
CA GLU A 378 28.42 25.55 15.56
C GLU A 378 28.08 26.15 16.93
N ILE A 379 27.69 27.42 16.99
CA ILE A 379 27.33 28.10 18.24
C ILE A 379 25.90 27.75 18.70
N TYR A 380 24.98 27.62 17.74
CA TYR A 380 23.55 27.47 18.02
C TYR A 380 23.06 26.01 17.98
N GLY A 381 23.63 25.20 17.10
CA GLY A 381 23.18 23.83 16.81
C GLY A 381 23.96 22.72 17.48
N ASN A 382 25.15 22.99 18.06
CA ASN A 382 26.02 21.99 18.66
C ASN A 382 26.11 22.12 20.18
#